data_AF-A0A0N4USZ3-F1
#
_entry.id   AF-A0A0N4USZ3-F1
#
_cell.length_a   1.000
_cell.length_b   1.000
_cell.length_c   1.000
_cell.angle_alpha   90.00
_cell.angle_beta   90.00
_cell.angle_gamma   90.00
#
_symmetry.space_group_name_H-M   'P 1'
#
loop_
_entity.id
_entity.type
_entity.pdbx_description
1 polymer ?
#
loop_
_entity_poly.entity_id
_entity_poly.type
_entity_poly.pdbx_seq_one_letter_code
_entity_poly.pdbx_strand_id
1 'polypeptide(L)'
;MYWTIVVLQFCAVILADYCGENKVPFGLEVHRNGQPSLLCARPNCEERKFTDCEDRAISSSCPENNTLVGGFDKSYGRHQPLYLLCCVFDDLRYSTPLYNAVLVRPGEYFEGEEQVDEQTDVVQSFEVITNMRMVQDVNKT
;
A
#
# COMPACT_ATOMS: atom_id res chain seq x y z
N MET A 1 0.97 -41.69 15.95
CA MET A 1 1.40 -41.18 14.63
C MET A 1 0.26 -40.46 13.90
N TYR A 2 -0.48 -39.59 14.59
CA TYR A 2 -1.53 -38.72 14.01
C TYR A 2 -1.53 -37.30 14.60
N TRP A 3 -0.66 -37.02 15.57
CA TRP A 3 -0.58 -35.69 16.19
C TRP A 3 0.27 -34.72 15.36
N THR A 4 1.25 -35.23 14.62
CA THR A 4 2.14 -34.40 13.78
C THR A 4 1.48 -33.83 12.53
N ILE A 5 0.34 -34.37 12.08
CA ILE A 5 -0.33 -33.93 10.84
C ILE A 5 -1.27 -32.74 11.09
N VAL A 6 -1.76 -32.55 12.31
CA VAL A 6 -2.71 -31.45 12.63
C VAL A 6 -2.01 -30.09 12.73
N VAL A 7 -0.68 -30.07 12.86
CA VAL A 7 0.10 -28.84 13.08
C VAL A 7 0.45 -28.10 11.78
N LEU A 8 0.29 -28.71 10.60
CA LEU A 8 0.82 -28.16 9.34
C LEU A 8 -0.21 -27.55 8.36
N GLN A 9 -1.50 -27.48 8.70
CA GLN A 9 -2.56 -27.13 7.73
C GLN A 9 -3.47 -25.98 8.15
N PHE A 10 -2.93 -25.03 8.93
CA PHE A 10 -3.42 -23.67 9.00
C PHE A 10 -2.40 -22.75 8.32
N CYS A 11 -2.26 -22.89 6.99
CA CYS A 11 -1.68 -21.82 6.20
C CYS A 11 -2.62 -20.62 6.35
N ALA A 12 -2.22 -19.63 7.14
CA ALA A 12 -2.92 -18.37 7.22
C ALA A 12 -3.03 -17.80 5.79
N VAL A 13 -4.24 -17.80 5.23
CA VAL A 13 -4.51 -17.02 4.03
C VAL A 13 -4.25 -15.58 4.43
N ILE A 14 -3.20 -14.98 3.89
CA ILE A 14 -2.86 -13.58 4.16
C ILE A 14 -3.90 -12.74 3.41
N LEU A 15 -4.96 -12.35 4.12
CA LEU A 15 -6.12 -11.62 3.61
C LEU A 15 -5.91 -10.11 3.57
N ALA A 16 -4.69 -9.60 3.79
CA ALA A 16 -4.41 -8.18 3.74
C ALA A 16 -2.95 -7.91 3.34
N ASP A 17 -2.69 -6.70 2.85
CA ASP A 17 -1.36 -6.12 2.77
C ASP A 17 -1.32 -4.82 3.55
N TYR A 18 -0.29 -4.59 4.34
CA TYR A 18 -0.15 -3.34 5.09
C TYR A 18 1.31 -3.10 5.45
N CYS A 19 1.71 -1.83 5.43
CA CYS A 19 3.09 -1.44 5.73
C CYS A 19 3.40 -1.42 7.24
N GLY A 20 2.36 -1.41 8.09
CA GLY A 20 2.47 -1.31 9.54
C GLY A 20 2.71 0.14 9.99
N GLU A 21 2.97 0.34 11.28
CA GLU A 21 2.95 1.67 11.91
C GLU A 21 4.19 2.54 11.65
N ASN A 22 5.23 2.02 11.01
CA ASN A 22 6.52 2.72 10.87
C ASN A 22 7.10 2.64 9.45
N LYS A 23 6.25 2.41 8.45
CA LYS A 23 6.63 2.32 7.04
C LYS A 23 5.54 2.95 6.18
N VAL A 24 5.93 3.46 5.03
CA VAL A 24 5.02 4.02 4.02
C VAL A 24 5.00 3.13 2.79
N PRO A 25 3.88 3.03 2.08
CA PRO A 25 3.89 2.47 0.75
C PRO A 25 4.40 3.50 -0.24
N PHE A 26 5.53 3.18 -0.84
CA PHE A 26 6.15 3.99 -1.89
C PHE A 26 5.87 3.40 -3.28
N GLY A 27 5.34 2.17 -3.35
CA GLY A 27 5.05 1.51 -4.61
C GLY A 27 3.99 0.42 -4.50
N LEU A 28 3.60 -0.11 -5.66
CA LEU A 28 2.59 -1.12 -5.85
C LEU A 28 3.02 -2.07 -6.96
N GLU A 29 3.06 -3.36 -6.67
CA GLU A 29 3.13 -4.41 -7.68
C GLU A 29 1.74 -5.03 -7.87
N VAL A 30 1.33 -5.27 -9.10
CA VAL A 30 0.16 -6.11 -9.39
C VAL A 30 0.65 -7.38 -10.06
N HIS A 31 0.57 -8.51 -9.38
CA HIS A 31 0.98 -9.79 -9.93
C HIS A 31 0.15 -10.17 -11.16
N ARG A 32 0.64 -11.11 -11.97
CA ARG A 32 -0.04 -11.56 -13.21
C ARG A 32 -1.46 -12.10 -12.99
N ASN A 33 -1.75 -12.63 -11.81
CA ASN A 33 -3.09 -13.09 -11.45
C ASN A 33 -4.06 -11.92 -11.17
N GLY A 34 -3.55 -10.68 -11.03
CA GLY A 34 -4.29 -9.48 -10.66
C GLY A 34 -4.14 -9.08 -9.19
N GLN A 35 -3.32 -9.80 -8.41
CA GLN A 35 -3.21 -9.59 -6.97
C GLN A 35 -2.25 -8.43 -6.68
N PRO A 36 -2.72 -7.35 -6.04
CA PRO A 36 -1.84 -6.25 -5.66
C PRO A 36 -0.99 -6.61 -4.43
N SER A 37 0.21 -6.04 -4.37
CA SER A 37 1.12 -6.06 -3.23
C SER A 37 1.73 -4.67 -3.02
N LEU A 38 1.78 -4.19 -1.77
CA LEU A 38 2.47 -2.92 -1.48
C LEU A 38 3.97 -3.12 -1.43
N LEU A 39 4.70 -2.10 -1.91
CA LEU A 39 6.12 -1.94 -1.65
C LEU A 39 6.26 -0.93 -0.51
N CYS A 40 6.81 -1.37 0.63
CA CYS A 40 6.87 -0.59 1.85
C CYS A 40 8.31 -0.22 2.22
N ALA A 41 8.56 1.07 2.47
CA ALA A 41 9.86 1.60 2.86
C ALA A 41 9.81 2.27 4.24
N ARG A 42 10.96 2.35 4.90
CA ARG A 42 11.14 3.12 6.14
C ARG A 42 12.09 4.29 5.85
N PRO A 43 11.58 5.45 5.41
CA PRO A 43 12.43 6.59 5.11
C PRO A 43 13.20 7.03 6.36
N ASN A 44 14.48 7.36 6.19
CA ASN A 44 15.38 7.65 7.32
C ASN A 44 15.08 8.99 8.00
N CYS A 45 14.36 9.89 7.33
CA CYS A 45 13.96 11.19 7.85
C CYS A 45 12.72 11.18 8.75
N GLU A 46 11.99 10.05 8.86
CA GLU A 46 10.71 10.01 9.56
C GLU A 46 10.77 9.37 10.96
N GLU A 47 10.64 10.22 11.98
CA GLU A 47 10.38 9.81 13.36
C GLU A 47 8.90 9.48 13.56
N ARG A 48 8.49 8.26 13.17
CA ARG A 48 7.28 7.56 13.65
C ARG A 48 5.97 8.39 13.70
N LYS A 49 5.65 9.14 12.65
CA LYS A 49 4.50 10.08 12.65
C LYS A 49 3.19 9.56 12.05
N PHE A 50 3.09 8.30 11.63
CA PHE A 50 1.82 7.73 11.16
C PHE A 50 0.91 7.52 12.37
N THR A 51 -0.01 8.46 12.59
CA THR A 51 -0.58 8.69 13.92
C THR A 51 -2.03 8.26 14.05
N ASP A 52 -2.74 8.02 12.94
CA ASP A 52 -4.12 7.55 13.02
C ASP A 52 -4.53 6.80 11.75
N CYS A 53 -4.79 5.50 11.86
CA CYS A 53 -5.31 4.67 10.78
C CYS A 53 -6.68 4.14 11.18
N GLU A 54 -7.54 3.87 10.20
CA GLU A 54 -8.79 3.16 10.45
C GLU A 54 -8.52 1.78 11.12
N ASP A 55 -9.47 1.27 11.91
CA ASP A 55 -9.30 -0.04 12.56
C ASP A 55 -9.23 -1.20 11.55
N ARG A 56 -9.78 -1.02 10.35
CA ARG A 56 -9.87 -2.02 9.27
C ARG A 56 -9.90 -1.34 7.91
N ALA A 57 -9.43 -2.06 6.89
CA ALA A 57 -9.55 -1.62 5.51
C ALA A 57 -11.01 -1.73 5.03
N ILE A 58 -11.72 -0.60 4.97
CA ILE A 58 -13.14 -0.53 4.57
C ILE A 58 -13.40 0.50 3.46
N SER A 59 -12.41 1.32 3.13
CA SER A 59 -12.56 2.46 2.22
C SER A 59 -12.26 2.06 0.77
N SER A 60 -13.04 2.49 -0.20
CA SER A 60 -12.78 2.14 -1.63
C SER A 60 -11.69 3.02 -2.28
N SER A 61 -11.35 4.13 -1.63
CA SER A 61 -10.28 5.09 -1.97
C SER A 61 -9.99 5.99 -0.76
N CYS A 62 -8.82 6.64 -0.73
CA CYS A 62 -8.41 7.61 0.31
C CYS A 62 -8.36 9.04 -0.30
N PRO A 63 -9.49 9.77 -0.37
CA PRO A 63 -9.57 11.02 -1.13
C PRO A 63 -9.02 12.25 -0.39
N GLU A 64 -8.74 12.14 0.91
CA GLU A 64 -8.31 13.28 1.73
C GLU A 64 -6.85 13.66 1.44
N ASN A 65 -6.59 14.97 1.40
CA ASN A 65 -5.27 15.51 1.02
C ASN A 65 -4.18 15.31 2.09
N ASN A 66 -4.57 14.94 3.32
CA ASN A 66 -3.67 14.59 4.40
C ASN A 66 -3.72 13.10 4.75
N THR A 67 -4.14 12.25 3.80
CA THR A 67 -4.17 10.80 4.01
C THR A 67 -3.27 10.05 3.03
N LEU A 68 -2.77 8.91 3.49
CA LEU A 68 -2.07 7.92 2.69
C LEU A 68 -2.75 6.57 2.78
N VAL A 69 -2.46 5.72 1.79
CA VAL A 69 -2.84 4.30 1.83
C VAL A 69 -1.94 3.61 2.85
N GLY A 70 -2.47 3.06 3.93
CA GLY A 70 -1.68 2.26 4.90
C GLY A 70 -1.63 0.78 4.56
N GLY A 71 -2.59 0.32 3.77
CA GLY A 71 -2.81 -1.09 3.47
C GLY A 71 -4.09 -1.33 2.67
N PHE A 72 -4.41 -2.60 2.45
CA PHE A 72 -5.67 -3.03 1.87
C PHE A 72 -6.01 -4.48 2.23
N ASP A 73 -7.30 -4.79 2.15
CA ASP A 73 -7.84 -6.14 2.30
C ASP A 73 -7.84 -6.87 0.94
N LYS A 74 -7.36 -8.12 0.95
CA LYS A 74 -7.22 -9.05 -0.19
C LYS A 74 -8.37 -10.08 -0.23
N SER A 75 -9.42 -9.93 0.57
CA SER A 75 -10.43 -10.96 0.79
C SER A 75 -11.20 -11.31 -0.49
N TYR A 76 -11.22 -12.60 -0.75
CA TYR A 76 -11.78 -13.36 -1.89
C TYR A 76 -10.91 -13.47 -3.16
N GLY A 77 -10.53 -14.72 -3.44
CA GLY A 77 -9.92 -15.14 -4.68
C GLY A 77 -10.78 -14.73 -5.88
N ARG A 78 -10.12 -14.08 -6.85
CA ARG A 78 -10.66 -13.33 -8.01
C ARG A 78 -10.85 -11.81 -7.81
N HIS A 79 -10.05 -11.18 -6.94
CA HIS A 79 -9.69 -9.75 -7.01
C HIS A 79 -10.85 -8.75 -6.91
N GLN A 80 -11.77 -8.90 -5.96
CA GLN A 80 -12.74 -7.86 -5.65
C GLN A 80 -13.56 -8.15 -4.38
N PRO A 81 -13.95 -7.11 -3.63
CA PRO A 81 -13.58 -5.69 -3.74
C PRO A 81 -12.21 -5.36 -3.09
N LEU A 82 -11.49 -4.37 -3.63
CA LEU A 82 -10.29 -3.79 -2.99
C LEU A 82 -10.74 -2.73 -2.00
N TYR A 83 -10.60 -3.03 -0.71
CA TYR A 83 -10.78 -2.05 0.36
C TYR A 83 -9.43 -1.61 0.89
N LEU A 84 -9.27 -0.31 1.06
CA LEU A 84 -8.08 0.36 1.54
C LEU A 84 -8.22 0.65 3.02
N LEU A 85 -7.07 0.58 3.68
CA LEU A 85 -6.83 1.18 4.98
C LEU A 85 -6.28 2.59 4.74
N CYS A 86 -7.02 3.63 5.12
CA CYS A 86 -6.56 5.01 5.03
C CYS A 86 -5.93 5.43 6.37
N CYS A 87 -4.80 6.12 6.30
CA CYS A 87 -4.07 6.64 7.46
C CYS A 87 -3.81 8.13 7.31
N VAL A 88 -3.98 8.88 8.39
CA VAL A 88 -3.68 10.31 8.45
C VAL A 88 -2.17 10.52 8.51
N PHE A 89 -1.68 11.40 7.63
CA PHE A 89 -0.30 11.88 7.60
C PHE A 89 -0.31 13.38 7.32
N ASP A 90 -0.29 14.18 8.39
CA ASP A 90 -0.49 15.63 8.31
C ASP A 90 0.60 16.37 7.51
N ASP A 91 1.80 15.82 7.43
CA ASP A 91 2.92 16.41 6.68
C ASP A 91 2.64 16.39 5.15
N LEU A 92 1.66 15.60 4.66
CA LEU A 92 1.20 15.64 3.27
C LEU A 92 0.61 17.00 2.85
N ARG A 93 0.14 17.81 3.80
CA ARG A 93 -0.38 19.17 3.49
C ARG A 93 0.68 20.07 2.85
N TYR A 94 1.95 19.75 3.06
CA TYR A 94 3.10 20.46 2.49
C TYR A 94 3.72 19.74 1.29
N SER A 95 3.16 18.59 0.90
CA SER A 95 3.64 17.79 -0.22
C SER A 95 2.94 18.19 -1.54
N THR A 96 3.53 17.78 -2.66
CA THR A 96 2.96 17.98 -3.99
C THR A 96 2.73 16.64 -4.69
N PRO A 97 1.54 16.40 -5.28
CA PRO A 97 1.29 15.18 -6.04
C PRO A 97 2.10 15.17 -7.34
N LEU A 98 3.01 14.21 -7.49
CA LEU A 98 3.85 14.05 -8.69
C LEU A 98 3.13 13.29 -9.80
N TYR A 99 2.37 12.26 -9.42
CA TYR A 99 1.66 11.37 -10.34
C TYR A 99 0.16 11.38 -10.06
N ASN A 100 -0.65 11.40 -11.12
CA ASN A 100 -2.10 11.34 -11.04
C ASN A 100 -2.65 10.30 -12.02
N ALA A 101 -3.60 9.50 -11.56
CA ALA A 101 -4.29 8.50 -12.37
C ALA A 101 -3.37 7.49 -13.09
N VAL A 102 -2.28 7.07 -12.42
CA VAL A 102 -1.44 5.97 -12.90
C VAL A 102 -2.26 4.68 -12.90
N LEU A 103 -2.28 4.00 -14.05
CA LEU A 103 -2.94 2.71 -14.19
C LEU A 103 -1.88 1.60 -14.12
N VAL A 104 -1.98 0.72 -13.12
CA VAL A 104 -1.12 -0.46 -12.96
C VAL A 104 -1.93 -1.70 -13.30
N ARG A 105 -1.53 -2.43 -14.34
CA ARG A 105 -2.21 -3.64 -14.81
C ARG A 105 -1.60 -4.91 -14.21
N PRO A 106 -2.30 -6.05 -14.28
CA PRO A 106 -1.71 -7.33 -13.90
C PRO A 106 -0.40 -7.63 -14.64
N GLY A 107 0.66 -7.87 -13.90
CA GLY A 107 2.04 -8.06 -14.38
C GLY A 107 2.89 -6.78 -14.40
N GLU A 108 2.33 -5.63 -14.00
CA GLU A 108 3.03 -4.35 -13.92
C GLU A 108 3.28 -3.97 -12.46
N TYR A 109 4.22 -3.05 -12.26
CA TYR A 109 4.50 -2.43 -10.99
C TYR A 109 4.74 -0.93 -11.18
N PHE A 110 4.55 -0.18 -10.11
CA PHE A 110 4.88 1.22 -9.99
C PHE A 110 5.66 1.41 -8.70
N GLU A 111 6.76 2.15 -8.76
CA GLU A 111 7.67 2.36 -7.64
C GLU A 111 8.07 3.82 -7.62
N GLY A 112 7.86 4.47 -6.48
CA GLY A 112 8.35 5.82 -6.24
C GLY A 112 9.78 5.83 -5.73
N GLU A 113 10.35 7.02 -5.55
CA GLU A 113 11.76 7.20 -5.22
C GLU A 113 11.98 7.90 -3.87
N GLU A 114 13.16 7.68 -3.29
CA GLU A 114 13.72 8.45 -2.18
C GLU A 114 14.89 9.26 -2.71
N GLN A 115 14.84 10.59 -2.56
CA GLN A 115 15.89 11.50 -3.00
C GLN A 115 16.83 11.78 -1.84
N VAL A 116 18.10 11.47 -2.04
CA VAL A 116 19.16 11.62 -1.03
C VAL A 116 20.16 12.66 -1.53
N ASP A 117 20.59 13.52 -0.63
CA ASP A 117 21.67 14.47 -0.89
C ASP A 117 23.01 13.73 -1.03
N GLU A 118 23.63 13.81 -2.21
CA GLU A 118 24.88 13.07 -2.51
C GLU A 118 26.06 13.42 -1.59
N GLN A 119 26.07 14.61 -0.98
CA GLN A 119 27.20 15.08 -0.16
C GLN A 119 27.02 14.72 1.31
N THR A 120 25.79 14.78 1.79
CA THR A 120 25.45 14.60 3.21
C THR A 120 24.85 13.24 3.52
N ASP A 121 24.46 12.46 2.51
CA ASP A 121 23.75 11.18 2.62
C ASP A 121 22.41 11.32 3.39
N VAL A 122 21.84 12.52 3.38
CA VAL A 122 20.59 12.85 4.07
C VAL A 122 19.42 12.78 3.08
N VAL A 123 18.34 12.12 3.50
CA VAL A 123 17.09 12.04 2.74
C VAL A 123 16.45 13.42 2.67
N GLN A 124 16.26 13.94 1.45
CA GLN A 124 15.61 15.22 1.21
C GLN A 124 14.10 15.07 0.96
N SER A 125 13.69 14.02 0.24
CA SER A 125 12.28 13.74 -0.03
C SER A 125 12.07 12.26 -0.32
N PHE A 126 10.82 11.81 -0.20
CA PHE A 126 10.40 10.46 -0.55
C PHE A 126 8.97 10.49 -1.10
N GLU A 127 8.66 9.51 -1.93
CA GLU A 127 7.33 9.36 -2.53
C GLU A 127 6.46 8.38 -1.75
N VAL A 128 5.15 8.66 -1.71
CA VAL A 128 4.15 7.82 -1.05
C VAL A 128 2.86 7.72 -1.85
N ILE A 129 2.15 6.61 -1.68
CA ILE A 129 0.83 6.42 -2.28
C ILE A 129 -0.24 7.07 -1.39
N THR A 130 -0.75 8.21 -1.84
CA THR A 130 -1.80 8.95 -1.12
C THR A 130 -3.20 8.39 -1.36
N ASN A 131 -3.45 7.86 -2.56
CA ASN A 131 -4.73 7.30 -2.93
C ASN A 131 -4.58 6.24 -4.02
N MET A 132 -5.48 5.25 -4.02
CA MET A 132 -5.66 4.33 -5.14
C MET A 132 -7.09 3.82 -5.19
N ARG A 133 -7.46 3.17 -6.29
CA ARG A 133 -8.73 2.44 -6.40
C ARG A 133 -8.60 1.36 -7.44
N MET A 134 -9.37 0.31 -7.26
CA MET A 134 -9.52 -0.67 -8.33
C MET A 134 -10.37 -0.10 -9.46
N VAL A 135 -9.93 -0.29 -10.70
CA VAL A 135 -10.68 0.05 -11.90
C VAL A 135 -11.09 -1.25 -12.58
N GLN A 136 -12.40 -1.50 -12.68
CA GLN A 136 -12.93 -2.63 -13.45
C GLN A 136 -12.92 -2.29 -14.94
N ASP A 137 -12.51 -3.24 -15.77
CA ASP A 137 -12.57 -3.13 -17.23
C ASP A 137 -13.99 -3.44 -17.70
N VAL A 138 -14.76 -2.39 -18.02
CA VAL A 138 -16.17 -2.49 -18.41
C VAL A 138 -16.36 -3.32 -19.70
N ASN A 139 -15.31 -3.48 -20.51
CA ASN A 139 -15.34 -4.19 -21.80
C ASN A 139 -15.01 -5.69 -21.71
N LYS A 140 -14.78 -6.25 -20.51
CA LYS A 140 -14.47 -7.68 -20.31
C LYS A 140 -15.47 -8.39 -19.39
N THR A 141 -16.75 -8.07 -19.54
CA THR A 141 -17.85 -8.85 -18.93
C THR A 141 -18.39 -9.90 -19.89
#